data_AF-K9TFM0-F1
#
_entry.id   AF-K9TFM0-F1
#
_cell.length_a   1.000
_cell.length_b   1.000
_cell.length_c   1.000
_cell.angle_alpha   90.00
_cell.angle_beta   90.00
_cell.angle_gamma   90.00
#
_symmetry.space_group_name_H-M   'P 1'
#
loop_
_entity.id
_entity.type
_entity.pdbx_description
1 polymer ?
#
loop_
_entity_poly.entity_id
_entity_poly.type
_entity_poly.pdbx_seq_one_letter_code
_entity_poly.pdbx_strand_id
1 'polypeptide(L)'
;MNNFYEQDVLLLEVTRERSIRRTVMVLETKRKRIREDLLELIQNMPLLALPVELTRDAPEESQDILLEALSRMGDEAFARWIAEAILDRQSQTEIPDS
;
A
#
# COMPACT_ATOMS: atom_id res chain seq x y z
N MET A 1 23.15 47.30 4.48
CA MET A 1 23.75 46.00 4.13
C MET A 1 22.99 44.83 4.79
N ASN A 2 21.64 44.75 4.65
CA ASN A 2 20.83 43.67 5.25
C ASN A 2 20.10 42.78 4.22
N ASN A 3 19.90 43.25 2.99
CA ASN A 3 19.12 42.53 1.98
C ASN A 3 19.79 41.24 1.46
N PHE A 4 21.12 41.16 1.44
CA PHE A 4 21.84 40.00 0.91
C PHE A 4 21.69 38.77 1.82
N TYR A 5 21.76 38.97 3.15
CA TYR A 5 21.58 37.89 4.12
C TYR A 5 20.15 37.33 4.11
N GLU A 6 19.16 38.20 3.95
CA GLU A 6 17.76 37.79 3.90
C GLU A 6 17.46 37.02 2.59
N GLN A 7 18.08 37.43 1.48
CA GLN A 7 17.98 36.75 0.20
C GLN A 7 18.64 35.36 0.21
N ASP A 8 19.78 35.21 0.89
CA ASP A 8 20.45 33.92 1.06
C ASP A 8 19.66 32.95 1.96
N VAL A 9 19.02 33.46 3.02
CA VAL A 9 18.14 32.65 3.88
C VAL A 9 16.90 32.18 3.12
N LEU A 10 16.27 33.05 2.34
CA LEU A 10 15.12 32.67 1.52
C LEU A 10 15.49 31.60 0.47
N LEU A 11 16.66 31.73 -0.16
CA LEU A 11 17.12 30.77 -1.16
C LEU A 11 17.44 29.40 -0.54
N LEU A 12 17.99 29.39 0.68
CA LEU A 12 18.21 28.17 1.46
C LEU A 12 16.88 27.47 1.79
N GLU A 13 15.90 28.20 2.30
CA GLU A 13 14.59 27.63 2.67
C GLU A 13 13.81 27.12 1.45
N VAL A 14 13.86 27.82 0.31
CA VAL A 14 13.26 27.34 -0.95
C VAL A 14 13.93 26.05 -1.42
N THR A 15 15.25 25.95 -1.29
CA THR A 15 16.00 24.75 -1.67
C THR A 15 15.63 23.57 -0.76
N ARG A 16 15.50 23.84 0.55
CA ARG A 16 15.08 22.85 1.55
C ARG A 16 13.66 22.36 1.30
N GLU A 17 12.72 23.26 1.06
CA GLU A 17 11.32 22.94 0.72
C GLU A 17 11.27 22.04 -0.52
N ARG A 18 11.97 22.42 -1.59
CA ARG A 18 12.00 21.64 -2.83
C ARG A 18 12.60 20.26 -2.61
N SER A 19 13.64 20.13 -1.77
CA SER A 19 14.21 18.84 -1.42
C SER A 19 13.22 17.97 -0.65
N ILE A 20 12.50 18.54 0.32
CA ILE A 20 11.48 17.81 1.09
C ILE A 20 10.38 17.34 0.15
N ARG A 21 9.85 18.23 -0.69
CA ARG A 21 8.78 17.91 -1.65
C ARG A 21 9.17 16.77 -2.59
N ARG A 22 10.40 16.80 -3.12
CA ARG A 22 10.93 15.71 -3.96
C ARG A 22 11.00 14.38 -3.21
N THR A 23 11.51 14.40 -1.98
CA THR A 23 11.57 13.20 -1.14
C THR A 23 10.18 12.63 -0.88
N VAL A 24 9.21 13.48 -0.52
CA VAL A 24 7.81 13.07 -0.31
C VAL A 24 7.24 12.42 -1.58
N MET A 25 7.40 13.05 -2.74
CA MET A 25 6.92 12.49 -4.02
C MET A 25 7.54 11.12 -4.32
N VAL A 26 8.84 10.94 -4.04
CA VAL A 26 9.52 9.64 -4.22
C VAL A 26 8.97 8.59 -3.26
N LEU A 27 8.74 8.95 -2.00
CA LEU A 27 8.18 8.05 -0.99
C LEU A 27 6.74 7.65 -1.33
N GLU A 28 5.91 8.58 -1.78
CA GLU A 28 4.55 8.31 -2.24
C GLU A 28 4.55 7.37 -3.44
N THR A 29 5.42 7.62 -4.43
CA THR A 29 5.57 6.75 -5.60
C THR A 29 6.00 5.35 -5.20
N LYS A 30 6.97 5.22 -4.29
CA LYS A 30 7.41 3.91 -3.77
C LYS A 30 6.29 3.20 -3.02
N ARG A 31 5.57 3.91 -2.15
CA ARG A 31 4.43 3.37 -1.40
C ARG A 31 3.34 2.86 -2.34
N LYS A 32 3.04 3.62 -3.40
CA LYS A 32 2.06 3.21 -4.43
C LYS A 32 2.49 1.91 -5.11
N ARG A 33 3.73 1.84 -5.60
CA ARG A 33 4.26 0.64 -6.27
C ARG A 33 4.26 -0.58 -5.34
N ILE A 34 4.73 -0.41 -4.11
CA ILE A 34 4.74 -1.46 -3.09
C ILE A 34 3.32 -1.97 -2.82
N ARG A 35 2.31 -1.09 -2.83
CA ARG A 35 0.90 -1.48 -2.68
C ARG A 35 0.38 -2.24 -3.91
N GLU A 36 0.74 -1.82 -5.12
CA GLU A 36 0.39 -2.53 -6.36
C GLU A 36 0.97 -3.94 -6.39
N ASP A 37 2.28 -4.08 -6.12
CA ASP A 37 2.98 -5.37 -6.06
C ASP A 37 2.34 -6.30 -4.99
N LEU A 38 1.94 -5.73 -3.85
CA LEU A 38 1.29 -6.48 -2.78
C LEU A 38 -0.14 -6.93 -3.15
N LEU A 39 -0.91 -6.09 -3.84
CA LEU A 39 -2.22 -6.48 -4.36
C LEU A 39 -2.10 -7.62 -5.36
N GLU A 40 -1.11 -7.59 -6.24
CA GLU A 40 -0.82 -8.68 -7.18
C GLU A 40 -0.41 -9.96 -6.43
N LEU A 41 0.41 -9.85 -5.38
CA LEU A 41 0.76 -11.00 -4.55
C LEU A 41 -0.47 -11.62 -3.86
N ILE A 42 -1.34 -10.80 -3.27
CA ILE A 42 -2.59 -11.26 -2.65
C ILE A 42 -3.47 -11.97 -3.68
N GLN A 43 -3.61 -11.42 -4.90
CA GLN A 43 -4.42 -12.03 -5.95
C GLN A 43 -3.92 -13.43 -6.33
N ASN A 44 -2.60 -13.62 -6.33
CA ASN A 44 -1.97 -14.87 -6.73
C ASN A 44 -1.76 -15.86 -5.56
N MET A 45 -1.79 -15.40 -4.31
CA MET A 45 -1.67 -16.24 -3.11
C MET A 45 -2.68 -17.40 -3.05
N PRO A 46 -4.00 -17.20 -3.29
CA PRO A 46 -4.95 -18.30 -3.34
C PRO A 46 -4.56 -19.37 -4.37
N LEU A 47 -4.04 -18.96 -5.53
CA LEU A 47 -3.62 -19.89 -6.59
C LEU A 47 -2.42 -20.76 -6.19
N LEU A 48 -1.61 -20.30 -5.23
CA LEU A 48 -0.42 -21.01 -4.75
C LEU A 48 -0.69 -21.84 -3.49
N ALA A 49 -1.66 -21.41 -2.67
CA ALA A 49 -1.87 -21.96 -1.33
C ALA A 49 -3.15 -22.80 -1.20
N LEU A 50 -4.14 -22.60 -2.07
CA LEU A 50 -5.45 -23.24 -1.96
C LEU A 50 -5.75 -24.12 -3.18
N PRO A 51 -6.51 -25.22 -3.00
CA PRO A 51 -7.07 -25.97 -4.11
C PRO A 51 -7.87 -25.02 -5.02
N VAL A 52 -7.70 -25.17 -6.33
CA VAL A 52 -8.35 -24.31 -7.34
C VAL A 52 -9.87 -24.34 -7.17
N GLU A 53 -10.42 -25.47 -6.75
CA GLU A 53 -11.84 -25.67 -6.46
C GLU A 53 -12.32 -24.75 -5.33
N LEU A 54 -11.51 -24.60 -4.26
CA LEU A 54 -11.84 -23.74 -3.12
C LEU A 54 -11.80 -22.26 -3.50
N THR A 55 -10.81 -21.87 -4.32
CA THR A 55 -10.67 -20.49 -4.81
C THR A 55 -11.77 -20.07 -5.79
N ARG A 56 -12.36 -21.04 -6.49
CA ARG A 56 -13.38 -20.81 -7.52
C ARG A 56 -14.80 -20.85 -6.95
N ASP A 57 -15.08 -21.79 -6.06
CA ASP A 57 -16.44 -22.08 -5.60
C ASP A 57 -16.77 -21.40 -4.26
N ALA A 58 -15.77 -21.00 -3.47
CA ALA A 58 -15.93 -20.34 -2.17
C ALA A 58 -14.87 -19.23 -1.94
N PRO A 59 -14.99 -18.07 -2.63
CA PRO A 59 -14.01 -16.99 -2.52
C PRO A 59 -13.94 -16.34 -1.14
N GLU A 60 -15.04 -16.34 -0.37
CA GLU A 60 -15.06 -15.83 1.01
C GLU A 60 -14.30 -16.76 1.97
N GLU A 61 -14.47 -18.07 1.85
CA GLU A 61 -13.73 -19.05 2.67
C GLU A 61 -12.22 -19.01 2.37
N SER A 62 -11.86 -18.78 1.10
CA SER A 62 -10.47 -18.59 0.69
C SER A 62 -9.82 -17.35 1.34
N GLN A 63 -10.61 -16.30 1.60
CA GLN A 63 -10.15 -15.08 2.23
C GLN A 63 -9.94 -15.25 3.74
N ASP A 64 -10.85 -15.95 4.42
CA ASP A 64 -10.71 -16.26 5.85
C ASP A 64 -9.45 -17.08 6.12
N ILE A 65 -9.16 -18.05 5.24
CA ILE A 65 -7.93 -18.86 5.32
C ILE A 65 -6.68 -17.98 5.14
N LEU A 66 -6.72 -16.99 4.24
CA LEU A 66 -5.60 -16.05 4.04
C LEU A 66 -5.41 -15.14 5.25
N LEU A 67 -6.48 -14.61 5.85
CA LEU A 67 -6.40 -13.79 7.06
C LEU A 67 -5.85 -14.61 8.25
N GLU A 68 -6.28 -15.86 8.39
CA GLU A 68 -5.74 -16.76 9.40
C GLU A 68 -4.25 -17.07 9.16
N ALA A 69 -3.85 -17.33 7.91
CA ALA A 69 -2.45 -17.54 7.56
C ALA A 69 -1.57 -16.31 7.87
N LEU A 70 -2.07 -15.11 7.59
CA LEU A 70 -1.39 -13.85 7.91
C LEU A 70 -1.20 -13.67 9.42
N SER A 71 -2.21 -14.04 10.22
CA SER A 71 -2.13 -13.97 11.69
C SER A 71 -1.01 -14.85 12.28
N ARG A 72 -0.63 -15.91 11.57
CA ARG A 72 0.39 -16.89 11.99
C ARG A 72 1.80 -16.53 11.51
N MET A 73 1.94 -15.50 10.68
CA MET A 73 3.19 -15.17 10.00
C MET A 73 4.21 -14.42 10.87
N GLY A 74 3.81 -13.98 12.07
CA GLY A 74 4.70 -13.42 13.09
C GLY A 74 5.10 -11.95 12.89
N ASP A 75 4.87 -11.37 11.71
CA ASP A 75 5.03 -9.93 11.45
C ASP A 75 3.66 -9.24 11.47
N GLU A 76 3.32 -8.66 12.63
CA GLU A 76 2.02 -8.03 12.87
C GLU A 76 1.81 -6.74 12.07
N ALA A 77 2.87 -6.02 11.73
CA ALA A 77 2.77 -4.78 10.95
C ALA A 77 2.47 -5.11 9.49
N PHE A 78 3.18 -6.11 8.95
CA PHE A 78 2.95 -6.58 7.59
C PHE A 78 1.61 -7.31 7.45
N ALA A 79 1.23 -8.14 8.43
CA ALA A 79 -0.08 -8.82 8.44
C ALA A 79 -1.24 -7.81 8.44
N ARG A 80 -1.16 -6.75 9.27
CA ARG A 80 -2.16 -5.66 9.26
C ARG A 80 -2.22 -4.95 7.92
N TRP A 81 -1.07 -4.63 7.34
CA TRP A 81 -1.02 -3.94 6.06
C TRP A 81 -1.62 -4.77 4.92
N ILE A 82 -1.41 -6.10 4.92
CA ILE A 82 -2.08 -7.01 3.98
C ILE A 82 -3.59 -7.07 4.25
N ALA A 83 -4.01 -7.21 5.51
CA ALA A 83 -5.42 -7.25 5.87
C ALA A 83 -6.17 -5.98 5.43
N GLU A 84 -5.57 -4.80 5.64
CA GLU A 84 -6.10 -3.52 5.14
C GLU A 84 -6.20 -3.50 3.61
N ALA A 85 -5.20 -4.02 2.89
CA ALA A 85 -5.25 -4.09 1.43
C ALA A 85 -6.35 -5.04 0.90
N ILE A 86 -6.62 -6.14 1.62
CA ILE A 86 -7.71 -7.07 1.32
C ILE A 86 -9.07 -6.39 1.54
N LEU A 87 -9.25 -5.69 2.67
CA LEU A 87 -10.50 -5.01 3.03
C LEU A 87 -10.79 -3.80 2.13
N ASP A 88 -9.77 -2.98 1.82
CA ASP A 88 -9.91 -1.83 0.91
C ASP A 88 -10.40 -2.26 -0.48
N ARG A 89 -10.03 -3.46 -0.94
CA ARG A 89 -10.50 -4.01 -2.21
C ARG A 89 -12.02 -4.25 -2.22
N GLN A 90 -12.59 -4.72 -1.11
CA GLN A 90 -14.03 -4.98 -1.00
C GLN A 90 -14.85 -3.70 -1.14
N SER A 91 -14.36 -2.60 -0.54
CA SER A 91 -15.01 -1.29 -0.63
C SER A 91 -15.03 -0.68 -2.05
N GLN A 92 -14.18 -1.16 -2.97
CA GLN A 92 -14.15 -0.72 -4.37
C GLN A 92 -15.02 -1.59 -5.30
N THR A 93 -15.35 -2.82 -4.89
CA THR A 93 -16.25 -3.72 -5.64
C THR A 93 -17.74 -3.47 -5.38
N GLU A 94 -18.10 -2.65 -4.38
CA GLU A 94 -19.50 -2.35 -4.02
C GLU A 94 -20.09 -1.12 -4.73
N ILE A 95 -19.48 -0.60 -5.81
CA ILE A 95 -20.16 0.39 -6.66
C ILE A 95 -21.00 -0.40 -7.68
N PRO A 96 -22.35 -0.40 -7.58
CA PRO A 96 -23.18 -1.04 -8.59
C PRO A 96 -23.29 -0.10 -9.79
N ASP A 97 -22.92 -0.60 -10.96
CA ASP A 97 -23.26 0.00 -12.25
C ASP A 97 -24.76 0.34 -12.26
N SER A 98 -25.08 1.63 -12.40
CA SER A 98 -26.41 2.14 -12.74
C SER A 98 -26.45 2.50 -14.22
#